data_AF-A0A970QID1-F1
#
_entry.id   AF-A0A970QID1-F1
#
_cell.length_a   1.000
_cell.length_b   1.000
_cell.length_c   1.000
_cell.angle_alpha   90.00
_cell.angle_beta   90.00
_cell.angle_gamma   90.00
#
_symmetry.space_group_name_H-M   'P 1'
#
loop_
_entity.id
_entity.type
_entity.pdbx_description
1 polymer ?
#
loop_
_entity_poly.entity_id
_entity_poly.type
_entity_poly.pdbx_seq_one_letter_code
_entity_poly.pdbx_strand_id
1 'polypeptide(L)'
;MPIITDRQAVLAIYREAAARKRVLPCFCTENLTTTEAILDAVLAHGAAIGEPDLPISLAVTNRYAHRSQSANYTQTRRWDIGLKLFLADLHVLAGEDSPYSQLRILIHLDHTQFDADEALLQWDMNAFSSIMFDASSVPLDENIRRTRQFVIREGSKIVIEGACDEIVDATGDIRCELTTAEKAQAYLDGTGVDLIVANLGTEHRAAAGNLTYHGDHARRIREKVGPRIVLHGASSVPAGQIAGLADDGVCKVNLWTALERDASPVLFRELVAHADQAAGSQAVAELKAAGLLGPACREDRGLSIDFFTTVYRQTVVFQAMRRIVGGYLAQWYRPARPAR
;
A
#
# COMPACT_ATOMS: atom_id res chain seq x y z
N MET A 1 -21.68 -4.15 -5.99
CA MET A 1 -20.32 -4.48 -6.44
C MET A 1 -19.36 -4.32 -5.26
N PRO A 2 -18.35 -5.19 -5.11
CA PRO A 2 -17.33 -5.13 -4.06
C PRO A 2 -16.49 -3.86 -4.06
N ILE A 3 -16.35 -3.18 -5.21
CA ILE A 3 -15.68 -1.87 -5.29
C ILE A 3 -16.61 -0.79 -4.71
N ILE A 4 -16.11 -0.03 -3.74
CA ILE A 4 -16.88 0.97 -3.01
C ILE A 4 -16.29 2.36 -3.28
N THR A 5 -16.92 3.13 -4.17
CA THR A 5 -16.51 4.52 -4.47
C THR A 5 -17.43 5.58 -3.87
N ASP A 6 -18.63 5.19 -3.42
CA ASP A 6 -19.52 6.14 -2.73
C ASP A 6 -18.87 6.64 -1.43
N ARG A 7 -18.70 7.97 -1.35
CA ARG A 7 -18.02 8.62 -0.22
C ARG A 7 -18.60 8.22 1.14
N GLN A 8 -19.92 8.14 1.28
CA GLN A 8 -20.53 7.85 2.59
C GLN A 8 -20.28 6.40 3.01
N ALA A 9 -20.30 5.46 2.06
CA ALA A 9 -19.92 4.08 2.28
C ALA A 9 -18.43 3.94 2.64
N VAL A 10 -17.53 4.68 1.98
CA VAL A 10 -16.10 4.70 2.34
C VAL A 10 -15.92 5.20 3.78
N LEU A 11 -16.53 6.34 4.14
CA LEU A 11 -16.45 6.86 5.51
C LEU A 11 -17.09 5.91 6.54
N ALA A 12 -18.11 5.14 6.17
CA ALA A 12 -18.71 4.13 7.04
C ALA A 12 -17.71 3.02 7.37
N ILE A 13 -16.90 2.59 6.39
CA ILE A 13 -15.83 1.59 6.60
C ILE A 13 -14.77 2.11 7.57
N TYR A 14 -14.35 3.37 7.45
CA TYR A 14 -13.43 3.98 8.43
C TYR A 14 -14.03 4.03 9.83
N ARG A 15 -15.31 4.39 9.97
CA ARG A 15 -16.00 4.39 11.28
C ARG A 15 -16.10 2.99 11.88
N GLU A 16 -16.43 1.99 11.06
CA GLU A 16 -16.49 0.58 11.47
C GLU A 16 -15.12 0.08 11.95
N ALA A 17 -14.05 0.38 11.19
CA ALA A 17 -12.68 0.03 11.57
C ALA A 17 -12.29 0.68 12.91
N ALA A 18 -12.57 1.97 13.08
CA ALA A 18 -12.32 2.69 14.33
C ALA A 18 -13.09 2.08 15.52
N ALA A 19 -14.37 1.76 15.34
CA ALA A 19 -15.19 1.12 16.38
C ALA A 19 -14.65 -0.26 16.80
N ARG A 20 -14.04 -1.00 15.85
CA ARG A 20 -13.41 -2.29 16.10
C ARG A 20 -11.94 -2.19 16.52
N LYS A 21 -11.40 -0.96 16.69
CA LYS A 21 -9.97 -0.72 16.95
C LYS A 21 -9.06 -1.38 15.92
N ARG A 22 -9.40 -1.21 14.65
CA ARG A 22 -8.66 -1.75 13.50
C ARG A 22 -8.09 -0.63 12.66
N VAL A 23 -7.00 -0.97 11.98
CA VAL A 23 -6.38 -0.13 10.96
C VAL A 23 -6.78 -0.67 9.60
N LEU A 24 -7.19 0.19 8.67
CA LEU A 24 -7.42 -0.19 7.29
C LEU A 24 -6.07 -0.31 6.56
N PRO A 25 -5.69 -1.51 6.09
CA PRO A 25 -4.50 -1.66 5.28
C PRO A 25 -4.72 -1.07 3.89
N CYS A 26 -3.71 -0.35 3.41
CA CYS A 26 -3.66 0.19 2.06
C CYS A 26 -2.39 -0.26 1.38
N PHE A 27 -2.52 -1.13 0.38
CA PHE A 27 -1.38 -1.68 -0.33
C PHE A 27 -1.29 -1.05 -1.72
N CYS A 28 -0.15 -0.45 -2.03
CA CYS A 28 0.11 -0.01 -3.38
C CYS A 28 0.45 -1.22 -4.26
N THR A 29 -0.10 -1.25 -5.46
CA THR A 29 0.09 -2.36 -6.41
C THR A 29 0.58 -1.85 -7.76
N GLU A 30 1.33 -2.69 -8.46
CA GLU A 30 2.07 -2.29 -9.68
C GLU A 30 1.73 -3.11 -10.91
N ASN A 31 1.01 -4.21 -10.71
CA ASN A 31 0.64 -5.15 -11.76
C ASN A 31 -0.48 -6.06 -11.26
N LEU A 32 -0.98 -6.90 -12.17
CA LEU A 32 -2.03 -7.87 -11.87
C LEU A 32 -1.64 -8.85 -10.74
N THR A 33 -0.41 -9.41 -10.77
CA THR A 33 0.05 -10.39 -9.79
C THR A 33 0.05 -9.84 -8.36
N THR A 34 0.58 -8.63 -8.15
CA THR A 34 0.58 -7.99 -6.83
C THR A 34 -0.84 -7.70 -6.37
N THR A 35 -1.70 -7.22 -7.28
CA THR A 35 -3.12 -6.92 -7.00
C THR A 35 -3.87 -8.14 -6.52
N GLU A 36 -3.78 -9.24 -7.26
CA GLU A 36 -4.47 -10.49 -6.94
C GLU A 36 -3.91 -11.15 -5.68
N ALA A 37 -2.60 -11.09 -5.45
CA ALA A 37 -1.99 -11.61 -4.22
C ALA A 37 -2.52 -10.91 -2.96
N ILE A 38 -2.81 -9.60 -3.05
CA ILE A 38 -3.44 -8.85 -1.95
C ILE A 38 -4.88 -9.32 -1.74
N LEU A 39 -5.68 -9.40 -2.80
CA LEU A 39 -7.09 -9.83 -2.72
C LEU A 39 -7.21 -11.26 -2.17
N ASP A 40 -6.38 -12.19 -2.64
CA ASP A 40 -6.35 -13.59 -2.16
C ASP A 40 -5.94 -13.68 -0.68
N ALA A 41 -4.97 -12.87 -0.25
CA ALA A 41 -4.59 -12.81 1.16
C ALA A 41 -5.74 -12.31 2.05
N VAL A 42 -6.45 -11.27 1.62
CA VAL A 42 -7.59 -10.70 2.37
C VAL A 42 -8.74 -11.69 2.43
N LEU A 43 -9.08 -12.33 1.31
CA LEU A 43 -10.11 -13.36 1.23
C LEU A 43 -9.81 -14.52 2.19
N ALA A 44 -8.59 -15.06 2.13
CA ALA A 44 -8.18 -16.16 2.99
C ALA A 44 -8.16 -15.78 4.48
N HIS A 45 -7.67 -14.58 4.81
CA HIS A 45 -7.65 -14.09 6.19
C HIS A 45 -9.06 -13.86 6.73
N GLY A 46 -9.94 -13.27 5.92
CA GLY A 46 -11.35 -13.06 6.25
C GLY A 46 -12.06 -14.37 6.58
N ALA A 47 -11.89 -15.39 5.73
CA ALA A 47 -12.40 -16.73 6.00
C ALA A 47 -11.86 -17.32 7.31
N ALA A 48 -10.56 -17.17 7.59
CA ALA A 48 -9.93 -17.68 8.80
C ALA A 48 -10.46 -17.01 10.10
N ILE A 49 -10.88 -15.75 10.05
CA ILE A 49 -11.43 -15.04 11.21
C ILE A 49 -12.97 -14.97 11.24
N GLY A 50 -13.65 -15.57 10.26
CA GLY A 50 -15.11 -15.54 10.15
C GLY A 50 -15.70 -14.22 9.66
N GLU A 51 -14.92 -13.39 8.96
CA GLU A 51 -15.32 -12.10 8.40
C GLU A 51 -15.03 -12.09 6.89
N PRO A 52 -15.92 -12.62 6.04
CA PRO A 52 -15.65 -12.82 4.61
C PRO A 52 -15.58 -11.53 3.80
N ASP A 53 -16.06 -10.41 4.34
CA ASP A 53 -16.23 -9.11 3.67
C ASP A 53 -15.18 -8.08 4.11
N LEU A 54 -13.97 -8.51 4.48
CA LEU A 54 -12.95 -7.60 5.00
C LEU A 54 -12.67 -6.42 4.05
N PRO A 55 -12.55 -5.19 4.58
CA PRO A 55 -12.20 -4.04 3.77
C PRO A 55 -10.70 -4.00 3.47
N ILE A 56 -10.36 -3.60 2.24
CA ILE A 56 -8.98 -3.46 1.77
C ILE A 56 -8.87 -2.25 0.85
N SER A 57 -7.84 -1.43 1.04
CA SER A 57 -7.50 -0.37 0.08
C SER A 57 -6.40 -0.85 -0.86
N LEU A 58 -6.67 -0.75 -2.16
CA LEU A 58 -5.70 -0.95 -3.22
C LEU A 58 -5.32 0.41 -3.79
N ALA A 59 -4.04 0.71 -3.73
CA ALA A 59 -3.49 2.01 -4.06
C ALA A 59 -2.64 1.99 -5.31
N VAL A 60 -2.57 3.14 -5.98
CA VAL A 60 -1.66 3.38 -7.09
C VAL A 60 -1.15 4.82 -7.01
N THR A 61 0.15 5.01 -7.17
CA THR A 61 0.75 6.32 -7.41
C THR A 61 0.72 6.65 -8.89
N ASN A 62 0.51 7.93 -9.22
CA ASN A 62 0.42 8.35 -10.62
C ASN A 62 1.76 8.89 -11.16
N ARG A 63 2.06 10.18 -10.95
CA ARG A 63 3.32 10.79 -11.38
C ARG A 63 4.27 11.12 -10.24
N TYR A 64 4.06 10.49 -9.08
CA TYR A 64 4.98 10.56 -7.96
C TYR A 64 6.41 10.19 -8.40
N ALA A 65 7.35 11.12 -8.24
CA ALA A 65 8.69 11.04 -8.80
C ALA A 65 9.48 9.81 -8.33
N HIS A 66 9.28 9.40 -7.07
CA HIS A 66 9.99 8.27 -6.50
C HIS A 66 9.51 6.95 -7.10
N ARG A 67 8.20 6.79 -7.38
CA ARG A 67 7.64 5.64 -8.09
C ARG A 67 6.33 6.03 -8.74
N SER A 68 6.31 6.05 -10.07
CA SER A 68 5.11 6.32 -10.87
C SER A 68 4.46 4.99 -11.28
N GLN A 69 3.63 4.41 -10.41
CA GLN A 69 3.10 3.05 -10.60
C GLN A 69 2.17 2.94 -11.81
N SER A 70 1.28 3.91 -12.00
CA SER A 70 0.39 3.91 -13.18
C SER A 70 1.19 4.00 -14.48
N ALA A 71 2.27 4.80 -14.53
CA ALA A 71 3.16 4.83 -15.70
C ALA A 71 3.88 3.50 -15.89
N ASN A 72 4.27 2.83 -14.79
CA ASN A 72 4.99 1.56 -14.84
C ASN A 72 4.10 0.33 -15.07
N TYR A 73 2.78 0.50 -15.01
CA TYR A 73 1.80 -0.57 -15.21
C TYR A 73 1.91 -1.22 -16.60
N THR A 74 2.37 -0.46 -17.60
CA THR A 74 2.61 -0.96 -18.96
C THR A 74 3.93 -0.44 -19.54
N GLN A 75 4.41 -1.11 -20.59
CA GLN A 75 5.62 -0.65 -21.31
C GLN A 75 5.40 0.65 -22.11
N THR A 76 4.15 1.12 -22.27
CA THR A 76 3.89 2.41 -22.93
C THR A 76 4.39 3.60 -22.10
N ARG A 77 4.59 3.42 -20.78
CA ARG A 77 4.94 4.47 -19.83
C ARG A 77 3.94 5.64 -19.79
N ARG A 78 2.74 5.43 -20.31
CA ARG A 78 1.62 6.35 -20.27
C ARG A 78 0.80 6.11 -19.01
N TRP A 79 0.88 7.05 -18.06
CA TRP A 79 0.19 6.97 -16.77
C TRP A 79 -1.32 6.78 -16.92
N ASP A 80 -1.93 7.42 -17.92
CA ASP A 80 -3.36 7.37 -18.18
C ASP A 80 -3.82 6.01 -18.72
N ILE A 81 -2.98 5.37 -19.56
CA ILE A 81 -3.24 4.01 -20.03
C ILE A 81 -3.11 3.03 -18.87
N GLY A 82 -2.03 3.13 -18.10
CA GLY A 82 -1.80 2.22 -16.99
C GLY A 82 -2.82 2.35 -15.86
N LEU A 83 -3.25 3.58 -15.52
CA LEU A 83 -4.31 3.79 -14.54
C LEU A 83 -5.66 3.22 -15.00
N LYS A 84 -6.00 3.35 -16.30
CA LYS A 84 -7.21 2.73 -16.86
C LYS A 84 -7.16 1.21 -16.81
N LEU A 85 -5.99 0.62 -17.09
CA LEU A 85 -5.81 -0.83 -17.00
C LEU A 85 -5.88 -1.32 -15.56
N PHE A 86 -5.26 -0.61 -14.61
CA PHE A 86 -5.41 -0.91 -13.19
C PHE A 86 -6.89 -0.90 -12.75
N LEU A 87 -7.65 0.11 -13.15
CA LEU A 87 -9.09 0.16 -12.86
C LEU A 87 -9.84 -0.99 -13.55
N ALA A 88 -9.56 -1.28 -14.82
CA ALA A 88 -10.23 -2.36 -15.55
C ALA A 88 -9.95 -3.74 -14.93
N ASP A 89 -8.69 -4.02 -14.61
CA ASP A 89 -8.27 -5.27 -13.96
C ASP A 89 -8.99 -5.43 -12.62
N LEU A 90 -9.11 -4.37 -11.82
CA LEU A 90 -9.88 -4.40 -10.57
C LEU A 90 -11.36 -4.66 -10.80
N HIS A 91 -12.00 -4.05 -11.79
CA HIS A 91 -13.41 -4.30 -12.06
C HIS A 91 -13.67 -5.75 -12.49
N VAL A 92 -12.74 -6.37 -13.22
CA VAL A 92 -12.82 -7.79 -13.61
C VAL A 92 -12.57 -8.69 -12.40
N LEU A 93 -11.48 -8.45 -11.66
CA LEU A 93 -11.15 -9.21 -10.46
C LEU A 93 -12.21 -9.05 -9.37
N ALA A 94 -12.96 -7.97 -9.35
CA ALA A 94 -14.02 -7.72 -8.38
C ALA A 94 -15.43 -7.91 -9.00
N GLY A 95 -15.51 -8.65 -10.11
CA GLY A 95 -16.79 -9.01 -10.75
C GLY A 95 -17.63 -9.95 -9.88
N GLU A 96 -18.93 -10.07 -10.17
CA GLU A 96 -19.87 -10.90 -9.39
C GLU A 96 -19.48 -12.38 -9.34
N ASP A 97 -18.97 -12.92 -10.45
CA ASP A 97 -18.52 -14.31 -10.59
C ASP A 97 -17.08 -14.54 -10.06
N SER A 98 -16.42 -13.51 -9.57
CA SER A 98 -15.06 -13.62 -9.03
C SER A 98 -15.06 -14.17 -7.59
N PRO A 99 -14.04 -14.95 -7.18
CA PRO A 99 -13.84 -15.29 -5.77
C PRO A 99 -13.72 -14.08 -4.83
N TYR A 100 -13.40 -12.89 -5.38
CA TYR A 100 -13.23 -11.66 -4.60
C TYR A 100 -14.51 -10.81 -4.50
N SER A 101 -15.65 -11.30 -5.00
CA SER A 101 -16.92 -10.57 -5.07
C SER A 101 -17.52 -10.18 -3.71
N GLN A 102 -17.11 -10.88 -2.64
CA GLN A 102 -17.55 -10.63 -1.27
C GLN A 102 -16.71 -9.58 -0.52
N LEU A 103 -15.55 -9.18 -1.05
CA LEU A 103 -14.66 -8.22 -0.40
C LEU A 103 -15.21 -6.78 -0.49
N ARG A 104 -14.73 -5.91 0.40
CA ARG A 104 -14.99 -4.46 0.33
C ARG A 104 -13.75 -3.72 -0.14
N ILE A 105 -13.65 -3.48 -1.44
CA ILE A 105 -12.45 -2.96 -2.09
C ILE A 105 -12.56 -1.44 -2.23
N LEU A 106 -11.57 -0.74 -1.68
CA LEU A 106 -11.38 0.70 -1.83
C LEU A 106 -10.26 0.96 -2.84
N ILE A 107 -10.47 1.88 -3.77
CA ILE A 107 -9.48 2.31 -4.76
C ILE A 107 -8.90 3.65 -4.30
N HIS A 108 -7.60 3.67 -4.02
CA HIS A 108 -6.91 4.84 -3.49
C HIS A 108 -5.90 5.41 -4.49
N LEU A 109 -5.97 6.72 -4.74
CA LEU A 109 -4.92 7.45 -5.45
C LEU A 109 -3.89 7.95 -4.43
N ASP A 110 -2.70 7.35 -4.43
CA ASP A 110 -1.64 7.64 -3.46
C ASP A 110 -0.67 8.70 -3.99
N HIS A 111 -0.23 9.62 -3.13
CA HIS A 111 0.65 10.73 -3.49
C HIS A 111 0.24 11.47 -4.78
N THR A 112 -1.03 11.86 -4.91
CA THR A 112 -1.48 12.63 -6.08
C THR A 112 -0.98 14.07 -5.93
N GLN A 113 0.07 14.41 -6.66
CA GLN A 113 0.77 15.68 -6.50
C GLN A 113 -0.04 16.81 -7.14
N PHE A 114 -0.20 17.91 -6.42
CA PHE A 114 -1.03 19.04 -6.87
C PHE A 114 -0.60 19.63 -8.23
N ASP A 115 0.67 19.47 -8.60
CA ASP A 115 1.29 19.98 -9.81
C ASP A 115 1.49 18.89 -10.88
N ALA A 116 2.23 17.82 -10.56
CA ALA A 116 2.58 16.78 -11.53
C ALA A 116 1.34 16.04 -12.04
N ASP A 117 0.31 15.91 -11.20
CA ASP A 117 -0.93 15.18 -11.49
C ASP A 117 -2.12 16.08 -11.87
N GLU A 118 -1.88 17.34 -12.28
CA GLU A 118 -2.94 18.29 -12.66
C GLU A 118 -3.98 17.68 -13.63
N ALA A 119 -3.51 16.92 -14.64
CA ALA A 119 -4.38 16.26 -15.62
C ALA A 119 -5.21 15.12 -15.02
N LEU A 120 -4.68 14.37 -14.05
CA LEU A 120 -5.43 13.34 -13.31
C LEU A 120 -6.46 13.99 -12.38
N LEU A 121 -6.14 15.14 -11.78
CA LEU A 121 -7.05 15.89 -10.92
C LEU A 121 -8.27 16.47 -11.66
N GLN A 122 -8.30 16.40 -13.00
CA GLN A 122 -9.48 16.69 -13.85
C GLN A 122 -10.34 15.45 -14.17
N TRP A 123 -9.92 14.25 -13.80
CA TRP A 123 -10.72 13.04 -13.98
C TRP A 123 -11.91 13.03 -13.03
N ASP A 124 -12.89 12.15 -13.30
CA ASP A 124 -14.02 11.95 -12.40
C ASP A 124 -13.56 11.24 -11.12
N MET A 125 -13.53 12.00 -10.02
CA MET A 125 -13.15 11.47 -8.71
C MET A 125 -14.13 10.41 -8.18
N ASN A 126 -15.35 10.29 -8.73
CA ASN A 126 -16.27 9.20 -8.38
C ASN A 126 -15.78 7.80 -8.82
N ALA A 127 -14.76 7.74 -9.68
CA ALA A 127 -14.11 6.48 -10.05
C ALA A 127 -13.20 5.90 -8.94
N PHE A 128 -12.95 6.66 -7.88
CA PHE A 128 -12.04 6.31 -6.79
C PHE A 128 -12.74 6.43 -5.44
N SER A 129 -12.23 5.71 -4.45
CA SER A 129 -12.77 5.69 -3.08
C SER A 129 -12.16 6.78 -2.21
N SER A 130 -10.85 6.96 -2.34
CA SER A 130 -10.12 8.01 -1.66
C SER A 130 -8.92 8.51 -2.46
N ILE A 131 -8.45 9.71 -2.15
CA ILE A 131 -7.27 10.32 -2.75
C ILE A 131 -6.42 10.96 -1.66
N MET A 132 -5.12 10.73 -1.73
CA MET A 132 -4.13 11.57 -1.05
C MET A 132 -3.81 12.75 -1.95
N PHE A 133 -4.33 13.92 -1.62
CA PHE A 133 -3.95 15.17 -2.26
C PHE A 133 -2.66 15.67 -1.61
N ASP A 134 -1.56 15.56 -2.34
CA ASP A 134 -0.23 15.83 -1.80
C ASP A 134 0.26 17.22 -2.26
N ALA A 135 0.18 18.17 -1.34
CA ALA A 135 0.79 19.49 -1.43
C ALA A 135 1.86 19.69 -0.35
N SER A 136 2.46 18.62 0.15
CA SER A 136 3.41 18.68 1.27
C SER A 136 4.76 19.31 0.91
N SER A 137 5.12 19.36 -0.38
CA SER A 137 6.36 19.96 -0.87
C SER A 137 6.38 21.49 -0.86
N VAL A 138 5.25 22.14 -0.58
CA VAL A 138 5.15 23.61 -0.46
C VAL A 138 4.95 24.02 1.00
N PRO A 139 5.26 25.29 1.38
CA PRO A 139 5.08 25.76 2.75
C PRO A 139 3.67 25.52 3.29
N LEU A 140 3.54 25.29 4.60
CA LEU A 140 2.30 24.85 5.26
C LEU A 140 1.07 25.68 4.87
N ASP A 141 1.18 27.01 4.85
CA ASP A 141 0.05 27.90 4.50
C ASP A 141 -0.42 27.69 3.06
N GLU A 142 0.52 27.48 2.14
CA GLU A 142 0.23 27.22 0.72
C GLU A 142 -0.35 25.81 0.54
N ASN A 143 0.19 24.82 1.28
CA ASN A 143 -0.37 23.47 1.34
C ASN A 143 -1.83 23.51 1.81
N ILE A 144 -2.11 24.19 2.94
CA ILE A 144 -3.46 24.34 3.48
C ILE A 144 -4.38 24.98 2.43
N ARG A 145 -3.93 26.07 1.79
CA ARG A 145 -4.71 26.77 0.77
C ARG A 145 -5.07 25.88 -0.42
N ARG A 146 -4.09 25.15 -0.97
CA ARG A 146 -4.29 24.25 -2.13
C ARG A 146 -5.19 23.07 -1.77
N THR A 147 -4.92 22.43 -0.65
CA THR A 147 -5.69 21.27 -0.16
C THR A 147 -7.14 21.68 0.12
N ARG A 148 -7.37 22.84 0.75
CA ARG A 148 -8.73 23.38 0.95
C ARG A 148 -9.47 23.62 -0.37
N GLN A 149 -8.79 24.16 -1.38
CA GLN A 149 -9.39 24.36 -2.70
C GLN A 149 -9.83 23.04 -3.33
N PHE A 150 -9.01 22.00 -3.20
CA PHE A 150 -9.35 20.66 -3.66
C PHE A 150 -10.53 20.06 -2.87
N VAL A 151 -10.54 20.20 -1.54
CA VAL A 151 -11.66 19.75 -0.68
C VAL A 151 -12.97 20.43 -1.06
N ILE A 152 -12.98 21.75 -1.31
CA ILE A 152 -14.19 22.48 -1.74
C ILE A 152 -14.71 21.93 -3.08
N ARG A 153 -13.81 21.54 -3.98
CA ARG A 153 -14.15 21.08 -5.33
C ARG A 153 -14.64 19.63 -5.36
N GLU A 154 -13.95 18.72 -4.66
CA GLU A 154 -14.13 17.27 -4.79
C GLU A 154 -14.58 16.57 -3.50
N GLY A 155 -14.55 17.25 -2.35
CA GLY A 155 -14.81 16.65 -1.03
C GLY A 155 -16.25 16.16 -0.81
N SER A 156 -17.17 16.44 -1.73
CA SER A 156 -18.51 15.83 -1.75
C SER A 156 -18.54 14.47 -2.46
N LYS A 157 -17.54 14.16 -3.30
CA LYS A 157 -17.48 12.98 -4.16
C LYS A 157 -16.54 11.89 -3.63
N ILE A 158 -15.42 12.30 -3.05
CA ILE A 158 -14.33 11.38 -2.66
C ILE A 158 -13.87 11.66 -1.22
N VAL A 159 -13.32 10.65 -0.55
CA VAL A 159 -12.63 10.82 0.74
C VAL A 159 -11.23 11.38 0.50
N ILE A 160 -10.88 12.47 1.18
CA ILE A 160 -9.62 13.19 0.94
C ILE A 160 -8.68 13.02 2.13
N GLU A 161 -7.47 12.57 1.82
CA GLU A 161 -6.32 12.56 2.73
C GLU A 161 -5.41 13.73 2.38
N GLY A 162 -5.04 14.54 3.37
CA GLY A 162 -4.12 15.65 3.20
C GLY A 162 -2.75 15.35 3.82
N ALA A 163 -1.69 15.63 3.06
CA ALA A 163 -0.31 15.51 3.51
C ALA A 163 0.13 16.74 4.31
N CYS A 164 0.13 16.65 5.64
CA CYS A 164 0.51 17.77 6.51
C CYS A 164 2.01 18.10 6.42
N ASP A 165 2.83 17.07 6.23
CA ASP A 165 4.28 17.13 6.18
C ASP A 165 4.79 16.32 4.99
N GLU A 166 5.91 16.76 4.43
CA GLU A 166 6.58 15.99 3.37
C GLU A 166 7.17 14.73 4.01
N ILE A 167 6.73 13.57 3.53
CA ILE A 167 7.33 12.30 3.92
C ILE A 167 8.50 12.05 2.98
N VAL A 168 9.68 12.45 3.44
CA VAL A 168 10.94 12.27 2.72
C VAL A 168 11.39 10.81 2.68
N ASP A 169 12.08 10.45 1.60
CA ASP A 169 12.75 9.16 1.45
C ASP A 169 13.94 9.05 2.42
N ALA A 170 14.19 7.85 2.93
CA ALA A 170 15.31 7.55 3.82
C ALA A 170 16.73 7.74 3.21
N THR A 171 16.81 8.10 1.93
CA THR A 171 18.07 8.35 1.21
C THR A 171 18.50 9.81 1.23
N GLY A 172 17.71 10.72 1.80
CA GLY A 172 18.05 12.13 1.94
C GLY A 172 18.68 12.47 3.31
N ASP A 173 19.59 13.44 3.35
CA ASP A 173 20.19 13.98 4.60
C ASP A 173 19.22 14.88 5.40
N ILE A 174 18.02 15.13 4.87
CA ILE A 174 17.04 16.04 5.48
C ILE A 174 16.03 15.22 6.28
N ARG A 175 16.11 15.28 7.61
CA ARG A 175 15.05 14.77 8.49
C ARG A 175 14.01 15.87 8.70
N CYS A 176 12.80 15.67 8.18
CA CYS A 176 11.67 16.53 8.52
C CYS A 176 11.27 16.33 9.99
N GLU A 177 10.90 17.42 10.66
CA GLU A 177 10.39 17.37 12.03
C GLU A 177 9.11 16.54 12.10
N LEU A 178 8.90 15.86 13.24
CA LEU A 178 7.66 15.12 13.50
C LEU A 178 6.48 16.09 13.56
N THR A 179 5.34 15.66 13.02
CA THR A 179 4.11 16.46 13.09
C THR A 179 3.70 16.63 14.56
N THR A 180 3.43 17.88 14.96
CA THR A 180 2.91 18.19 16.30
C THR A 180 1.38 18.11 16.31
N ALA A 181 0.78 17.94 17.49
CA ALA A 181 -0.68 17.89 17.65
C ALA A 181 -1.34 19.20 17.22
N GLU A 182 -0.71 20.33 17.51
CA GLU A 182 -1.16 21.68 17.13
C GLU A 182 -1.11 21.87 15.62
N LYS A 183 -0.01 21.43 14.98
CA LYS A 183 0.14 21.49 13.52
C LYS A 183 -0.92 20.62 12.84
N ALA A 184 -1.12 19.39 13.32
CA ALA A 184 -2.14 18.49 12.80
C ALA A 184 -3.56 19.07 12.90
N GLN A 185 -3.90 19.65 14.05
CA GLN A 185 -5.20 20.32 14.26
C GLN A 185 -5.37 21.50 13.31
N ALA A 186 -4.38 22.39 13.23
CA ALA A 186 -4.42 23.57 12.36
C ALA A 186 -4.55 23.18 10.88
N TYR A 187 -3.83 22.12 10.46
CA TYR A 187 -3.93 21.59 9.10
C TYR A 187 -5.33 21.02 8.82
N LEU A 188 -5.87 20.21 9.71
CA LEU A 188 -7.22 19.64 9.56
C LEU A 188 -8.29 20.74 9.49
N ASP A 189 -8.25 21.71 10.40
CA ASP A 189 -9.21 22.82 10.45
C ASP A 189 -9.10 23.74 9.23
N GLY A 190 -7.88 24.00 8.78
CA GLY A 190 -7.61 24.88 7.64
C GLY A 190 -8.01 24.25 6.30
N THR A 191 -7.88 22.93 6.17
CA THR A 191 -8.12 22.21 4.91
C THR A 191 -9.51 21.61 4.79
N GLY A 192 -10.06 21.08 5.89
CA GLY A 192 -11.30 20.30 5.89
C GLY A 192 -11.15 18.88 5.33
N VAL A 193 -9.93 18.33 5.27
CA VAL A 193 -9.72 16.94 4.84
C VAL A 193 -10.38 15.93 5.78
N ASP A 194 -10.66 14.74 5.27
CA ASP A 194 -11.26 13.66 6.06
C ASP A 194 -10.19 12.99 6.95
N LEU A 195 -9.00 12.77 6.40
CA LEU A 195 -7.89 12.09 7.04
C LEU A 195 -6.59 12.90 6.90
N ILE A 196 -5.67 12.73 7.86
CA ILE A 196 -4.40 13.45 7.89
C ILE A 196 -3.22 12.48 7.82
N VAL A 197 -2.35 12.70 6.84
CA VAL A 197 -1.05 12.05 6.77
C VAL A 197 -0.07 12.87 7.60
N ALA A 198 0.51 12.25 8.63
CA ALA A 198 1.43 12.88 9.57
C ALA A 198 2.80 12.21 9.55
N ASN A 199 3.86 13.00 9.71
CA ASN A 199 5.20 12.48 9.90
C ASN A 199 5.37 11.99 11.34
N LEU A 200 5.49 10.67 11.51
CA LEU A 200 5.62 9.99 12.79
C LEU A 200 6.93 9.20 12.90
N GLY A 201 7.98 9.62 12.17
CA GLY A 201 9.30 9.00 12.12
C GLY A 201 9.39 7.82 11.15
N THR A 202 8.38 7.69 10.30
CA THR A 202 8.28 6.67 9.27
C THR A 202 8.56 7.29 7.91
N GLU A 203 9.64 6.83 7.27
CA GLU A 203 10.09 7.27 5.95
C GLU A 203 9.73 6.23 4.89
N HIS A 204 9.64 6.66 3.64
CA HIS A 204 9.47 5.72 2.54
C HIS A 204 10.78 5.00 2.22
N ARG A 205 10.64 3.76 1.74
CA ARG A 205 11.72 2.97 1.10
C ARG A 205 13.02 2.80 1.86
N ALA A 206 13.01 2.93 3.19
CA ALA A 206 14.16 2.55 3.99
C ALA A 206 14.54 1.09 3.71
N ALA A 207 15.74 0.88 3.14
CA ALA A 207 16.25 -0.44 2.81
C ALA A 207 16.48 -1.30 4.08
N ALA A 208 16.71 -0.64 5.21
CA ALA A 208 16.84 -1.26 6.53
C ALA A 208 15.54 -1.12 7.34
N GLY A 209 15.12 -2.19 8.01
CA GLY A 209 13.94 -2.24 8.89
C GLY A 209 14.17 -1.62 10.27
N ASN A 210 14.83 -0.47 10.36
CA ASN A 210 15.27 0.16 11.61
C ASN A 210 14.59 1.51 11.90
N LEU A 211 13.49 1.83 11.21
CA LEU A 211 12.74 3.05 11.49
C LEU A 211 12.02 2.93 12.85
N THR A 212 11.91 4.07 13.53
CA THR A 212 11.25 4.17 14.84
C THR A 212 9.94 4.92 14.67
N TYR A 213 8.84 4.24 14.97
CA TYR A 213 7.52 4.84 15.02
C TYR A 213 7.31 5.58 16.35
N HIS A 214 6.94 6.86 16.29
CA HIS A 214 6.71 7.70 17.46
C HIS A 214 5.23 7.69 17.90
N GLY A 215 4.78 6.58 18.47
CA GLY A 215 3.38 6.41 18.94
C GLY A 215 2.92 7.45 19.97
N ASP A 216 3.84 7.98 20.80
CA ASP A 216 3.55 9.07 21.74
C ASP A 216 3.06 10.34 21.02
N HIS A 217 3.66 10.67 19.86
CA HIS A 217 3.23 11.80 19.04
C HIS A 217 1.87 11.52 18.40
N ALA A 218 1.66 10.29 17.89
CA ALA A 218 0.40 9.89 17.31
C ALA A 218 -0.77 10.01 18.32
N ARG A 219 -0.56 9.59 19.58
CA ARG A 219 -1.58 9.74 20.63
C ARG A 219 -1.92 11.20 20.94
N ARG A 220 -0.92 12.09 20.97
CA ARG A 220 -1.16 13.54 21.14
C ARG A 220 -1.93 14.13 19.96
N ILE A 221 -1.63 13.71 18.73
CA ILE A 221 -2.40 14.11 17.55
C ILE A 221 -3.84 13.60 17.67
N ARG A 222 -4.02 12.32 18.01
CA ARG A 222 -5.34 11.69 18.20
C ARG A 222 -6.21 12.44 19.21
N GLU A 223 -5.66 12.98 20.29
CA GLU A 223 -6.41 13.79 21.26
C GLU A 223 -7.06 15.03 20.63
N LYS A 224 -6.48 15.55 19.55
CA LYS A 224 -6.97 16.73 18.82
C LYS A 224 -7.90 16.32 17.66
N VAL A 225 -7.46 15.39 16.82
CA VAL A 225 -8.12 15.08 15.54
C VAL A 225 -8.93 13.78 15.54
N GLY A 226 -8.88 12.99 16.61
CA GLY A 226 -9.52 11.68 16.68
C GLY A 226 -8.80 10.60 15.85
N PRO A 227 -9.49 9.48 15.51
CA PRO A 227 -8.90 8.36 14.76
C PRO A 227 -8.86 8.65 13.25
N ARG A 228 -8.09 9.65 12.85
CA ARG A 228 -8.00 10.15 11.46
C ARG A 228 -6.59 10.10 10.87
N ILE A 229 -5.63 9.51 11.60
CA ILE A 229 -4.23 9.52 11.20
C ILE A 229 -4.00 8.45 10.13
N VAL A 230 -3.29 8.82 9.07
CA VAL A 230 -2.78 7.92 8.03
C VAL A 230 -1.27 7.81 8.20
N LEU A 231 -0.77 6.58 8.28
CA LEU A 231 0.65 6.30 8.46
C LEU A 231 1.24 5.76 7.15
N HIS A 232 2.29 6.39 6.64
CA HIS A 232 3.07 5.85 5.52
C HIS A 232 4.36 5.21 6.02
N GLY A 233 5.11 4.53 5.16
CA GLY A 233 6.46 4.04 5.51
C GLY A 233 6.50 2.91 6.55
N ALA A 234 5.36 2.32 6.92
CA ALA A 234 5.31 1.27 7.94
C ALA A 234 6.01 -0.04 7.53
N SER A 235 6.34 -0.21 6.25
CA SER A 235 7.07 -1.38 5.73
C SER A 235 8.47 -1.58 6.31
N SER A 236 9.07 -0.54 6.88
CA SER A 236 10.41 -0.58 7.48
C SER A 236 10.41 -0.33 8.98
N VAL A 237 9.23 -0.42 9.61
CA VAL A 237 9.04 -0.37 11.05
C VAL A 237 8.88 -1.81 11.59
N PRO A 238 9.56 -2.18 12.70
CA PRO A 238 9.40 -3.50 13.30
C PRO A 238 7.95 -3.81 13.68
N ALA A 239 7.49 -5.05 13.41
CA ALA A 239 6.10 -5.48 13.64
C ALA A 239 5.58 -5.19 15.06
N GLY A 240 6.45 -5.28 16.08
CA GLY A 240 6.08 -4.99 17.46
C GLY A 240 5.63 -3.54 17.71
N GLN A 241 6.12 -2.57 16.92
CA GLN A 241 5.75 -1.16 17.06
C GLN A 241 4.43 -0.82 16.34
N ILE A 242 4.06 -1.58 15.30
CA ILE A 242 2.89 -1.29 14.46
C ILE A 242 1.65 -2.14 14.82
N ALA A 243 1.74 -2.98 15.85
CA ALA A 243 0.61 -3.79 16.30
C ALA A 243 -0.50 -2.99 17.03
N GLY A 244 -0.14 -1.84 17.64
CA GLY A 244 -1.03 -1.01 18.47
C GLY A 244 -1.58 0.26 17.78
N LEU A 245 -1.35 0.41 16.49
CA LEU A 245 -1.60 1.65 15.74
C LEU A 245 -3.02 2.22 15.88
N ALA A 246 -4.03 1.36 15.96
CA ALA A 246 -5.43 1.80 16.12
C ALA A 246 -5.67 2.52 17.45
N ASP A 247 -5.02 2.08 18.54
CA ASP A 247 -5.12 2.75 19.84
C ASP A 247 -4.41 4.12 19.81
N ASP A 248 -3.38 4.25 18.97
CA ASP A 248 -2.65 5.50 18.73
C ASP A 248 -3.40 6.48 17.82
N GLY A 249 -4.54 6.09 17.23
CA GLY A 249 -5.39 6.94 16.39
C GLY A 249 -5.11 6.82 14.89
N VAL A 250 -4.23 5.90 14.50
CA VAL A 250 -3.99 5.54 13.11
C VAL A 250 -5.14 4.70 12.60
N CYS A 251 -5.77 5.17 11.53
CA CYS A 251 -6.93 4.53 10.90
C CYS A 251 -6.61 3.88 9.55
N LYS A 252 -5.49 4.26 8.91
CA LYS A 252 -5.00 3.68 7.67
C LYS A 252 -3.48 3.62 7.66
N VAL A 253 -2.94 2.55 7.05
CA VAL A 253 -1.50 2.40 6.84
C VAL A 253 -1.20 2.10 5.37
N ASN A 254 -0.33 2.88 4.75
CA ASN A 254 0.15 2.66 3.39
C ASN A 254 1.38 1.75 3.39
N LEU A 255 1.35 0.71 2.55
CA LEU A 255 2.38 -0.32 2.44
C LEU A 255 2.71 -0.58 0.97
N TRP A 256 4.00 -0.67 0.67
CA TRP A 256 4.48 -1.07 -0.65
C TRP A 256 5.85 -1.75 -0.56
N THR A 257 6.82 -1.10 0.08
CA THR A 257 8.21 -1.56 0.13
C THR A 257 8.35 -3.01 0.61
N ALA A 258 7.57 -3.44 1.60
CA ALA A 258 7.65 -4.81 2.10
C ALA A 258 7.29 -5.85 1.03
N LEU A 259 6.29 -5.58 0.19
CA LEU A 259 5.87 -6.50 -0.88
C LEU A 259 7.00 -6.75 -1.88
N GLU A 260 7.65 -5.68 -2.32
CA GLU A 260 8.73 -5.76 -3.32
C GLU A 260 10.06 -6.22 -2.71
N ARG A 261 10.45 -5.64 -1.56
CA ARG A 261 11.71 -5.93 -0.87
C ARG A 261 11.74 -7.37 -0.35
N ASP A 262 10.66 -7.86 0.25
CA ASP A 262 10.69 -9.12 0.98
C ASP A 262 10.32 -10.32 0.10
N ALA A 263 9.59 -10.11 -1.02
CA ALA A 263 9.36 -11.16 -2.02
C ALA A 263 10.60 -11.43 -2.90
N SER A 264 11.41 -10.41 -3.18
CA SER A 264 12.56 -10.53 -4.09
C SER A 264 13.64 -11.54 -3.63
N PRO A 265 14.03 -11.62 -2.35
CA PRO A 265 14.97 -12.64 -1.87
C PRO A 265 14.42 -14.07 -1.93
N VAL A 266 13.11 -14.26 -1.71
CA VAL A 266 12.46 -15.57 -1.85
C VAL A 266 12.61 -16.04 -3.29
N LEU A 267 12.30 -15.13 -4.20
CA LEU A 267 12.34 -15.35 -5.62
C LEU A 267 13.75 -15.69 -6.12
N PHE A 268 14.75 -14.93 -5.69
CA PHE A 268 16.16 -15.20 -5.98
C PHE A 268 16.59 -16.57 -5.46
N ARG A 269 16.22 -16.91 -4.22
CA ARG A 269 16.55 -18.22 -3.63
C ARG A 269 15.96 -19.38 -4.44
N GLU A 270 14.70 -19.28 -4.85
CA GLU A 270 14.04 -20.32 -5.65
C GLU A 270 14.72 -20.46 -7.03
N LEU A 271 15.10 -19.36 -7.69
CA LEU A 271 15.87 -19.43 -8.94
C LEU A 271 17.22 -20.13 -8.77
N VAL A 272 17.95 -19.82 -7.69
CA VAL A 272 19.27 -20.41 -7.44
C VAL A 272 19.16 -21.88 -7.07
N ALA A 273 18.19 -22.24 -6.22
CA ALA A 273 17.97 -23.62 -5.80
C ALA A 273 17.54 -24.54 -6.97
N HIS A 274 16.90 -23.96 -7.99
CA HIS A 274 16.39 -24.63 -9.19
C HIS A 274 17.08 -24.11 -10.48
N ALA A 275 18.37 -23.76 -10.37
CA ALA A 275 19.10 -23.14 -11.48
C ALA A 275 19.16 -24.01 -12.74
N ASP A 276 19.11 -25.35 -12.60
CA ASP A 276 19.05 -26.28 -13.72
C ASP A 276 17.76 -26.16 -14.53
N GLN A 277 16.64 -25.97 -13.83
CA GLN A 277 15.34 -25.74 -14.45
C GLN A 277 15.24 -24.35 -15.07
N ALA A 278 15.93 -23.36 -14.48
CA ALA A 278 15.90 -21.96 -14.88
C ALA A 278 16.93 -21.56 -15.96
N ALA A 279 18.06 -22.24 -16.05
CA ALA A 279 19.17 -21.88 -16.93
C ALA A 279 19.70 -23.05 -17.76
N GLY A 280 19.34 -24.29 -17.40
CA GLY A 280 19.84 -25.51 -18.04
C GLY A 280 21.20 -25.95 -17.50
N SER A 281 21.48 -27.25 -17.59
CA SER A 281 22.64 -27.87 -16.97
C SER A 281 23.98 -27.31 -17.47
N GLN A 282 24.08 -26.87 -18.73
CA GLN A 282 25.31 -26.26 -19.25
C GLN A 282 25.60 -24.92 -18.57
N ALA A 283 24.63 -24.00 -18.54
CA ALA A 283 24.81 -22.69 -17.91
C ALA A 283 25.09 -22.84 -16.40
N VAL A 284 24.44 -23.82 -15.74
CA VAL A 284 24.73 -24.13 -14.33
C VAL A 284 26.18 -24.60 -14.14
N ALA A 285 26.69 -25.48 -15.00
CA ALA A 285 28.07 -25.95 -14.93
C ALA A 285 29.07 -24.79 -15.14
N GLU A 286 28.81 -23.89 -16.09
CA GLU A 286 29.62 -22.69 -16.33
C GLU A 286 29.61 -21.74 -15.13
N LEU A 287 28.44 -21.48 -14.53
CA LEU A 287 28.31 -20.63 -13.35
C LEU A 287 28.96 -21.25 -12.10
N LYS A 288 28.92 -22.59 -11.94
CA LYS A 288 29.65 -23.29 -10.88
C LYS A 288 31.16 -23.22 -11.08
N ALA A 289 31.63 -23.42 -12.31
CA ALA A 289 33.06 -23.29 -12.65
C ALA A 289 33.58 -21.86 -12.38
N ALA A 290 32.74 -20.85 -12.61
CA ALA A 290 33.03 -19.45 -12.28
C ALA A 290 32.91 -19.11 -10.78
N GLY A 291 32.49 -20.04 -9.92
CA GLY A 291 32.31 -19.81 -8.49
C GLY A 291 31.09 -18.97 -8.12
N LEU A 292 30.15 -18.77 -9.06
CA LEU A 292 28.93 -17.97 -8.86
C LEU A 292 27.77 -18.81 -8.29
N LEU A 293 27.80 -20.13 -8.47
CA LEU A 293 26.85 -21.07 -7.88
C LEU A 293 27.55 -22.06 -6.96
N GLY A 294 26.91 -22.35 -5.82
CA GLY A 294 27.41 -23.30 -4.83
C GLY A 294 27.03 -24.76 -5.14
N PRO A 295 27.63 -25.73 -4.42
CA PRO A 295 27.38 -27.16 -4.62
C PRO A 295 25.93 -27.58 -4.28
N ALA A 296 25.21 -26.78 -3.51
CA ALA A 296 23.82 -27.04 -3.14
C ALA A 296 22.79 -26.77 -4.26
N CYS A 297 23.20 -26.21 -5.40
CA CYS A 297 22.31 -25.98 -6.54
C CYS A 297 22.03 -27.31 -7.26
N ARG A 298 20.75 -27.59 -7.54
CA ARG A 298 20.29 -28.81 -8.23
C ARG A 298 20.74 -28.84 -9.70
N GLU A 299 20.90 -30.05 -10.25
CA GLU A 299 21.46 -30.28 -11.59
C GLU A 299 20.70 -31.33 -12.43
N ASP A 300 19.76 -32.06 -11.83
CA ASP A 300 19.29 -33.35 -12.33
C ASP A 300 17.87 -33.33 -12.92
N ARG A 301 17.18 -32.18 -12.93
CA ARG A 301 15.79 -32.10 -13.41
C ARG A 301 15.65 -31.62 -14.85
N GLY A 302 16.70 -30.98 -15.40
CA GLY A 302 16.70 -30.42 -16.75
C GLY A 302 15.80 -29.17 -16.89
N LEU A 303 15.83 -28.56 -18.08
CA LEU A 303 15.05 -27.35 -18.40
C LEU A 303 13.55 -27.58 -18.23
N SER A 304 12.85 -26.60 -17.67
CA SER A 304 11.40 -26.68 -17.49
C SER A 304 10.72 -25.41 -17.99
N ILE A 305 9.87 -25.55 -19.02
CA ILE A 305 9.11 -24.43 -19.58
C ILE A 305 8.17 -23.80 -18.54
N ASP A 306 7.56 -24.62 -17.69
CA ASP A 306 6.71 -24.16 -16.59
C ASP A 306 7.52 -23.32 -15.60
N PHE A 307 8.79 -23.67 -15.39
CA PHE A 307 9.68 -22.91 -14.53
C PHE A 307 9.97 -21.50 -15.09
N PHE A 308 10.13 -21.39 -16.41
CA PHE A 308 10.32 -20.11 -17.11
C PHE A 308 9.07 -19.22 -17.13
N THR A 309 7.89 -19.83 -17.19
CA THR A 309 6.64 -19.13 -17.54
C THR A 309 5.74 -18.89 -16.33
N THR A 310 5.60 -19.88 -15.45
CA THR A 310 4.56 -19.89 -14.41
C THR A 310 5.15 -19.96 -12.99
N VAL A 311 6.15 -20.80 -12.72
CA VAL A 311 6.61 -21.06 -11.34
C VAL A 311 7.18 -19.81 -10.67
N TYR A 312 8.17 -19.16 -11.29
CA TYR A 312 8.80 -17.97 -10.73
C TYR A 312 7.80 -16.80 -10.63
N ARG A 313 7.14 -16.46 -11.75
CA ARG A 313 6.37 -15.20 -11.85
C ARG A 313 5.01 -15.28 -11.16
N GLN A 314 4.34 -16.41 -11.28
CA GLN A 314 2.93 -16.54 -10.90
C GLN A 314 2.74 -17.35 -9.63
N THR A 315 3.69 -18.20 -9.24
CA THR A 315 3.57 -19.02 -8.02
C THR A 315 4.44 -18.52 -6.88
N VAL A 316 5.76 -18.45 -7.06
CA VAL A 316 6.71 -18.13 -5.98
C VAL A 316 6.50 -16.71 -5.45
N VAL A 317 6.52 -15.72 -6.36
CA VAL A 317 6.32 -14.31 -5.98
C VAL A 317 4.93 -14.09 -5.39
N PHE A 318 3.91 -14.63 -6.05
CA PHE A 318 2.52 -14.52 -5.59
C PHE A 318 2.35 -15.03 -4.16
N GLN A 319 2.85 -16.25 -3.86
CA GLN A 319 2.76 -16.82 -2.51
C GLN A 319 3.64 -16.09 -1.48
N ALA A 320 4.76 -15.50 -1.89
CA ALA A 320 5.56 -14.64 -1.02
C ALA A 320 4.81 -13.35 -0.67
N MET A 321 4.28 -12.63 -1.66
CA MET A 321 3.48 -11.42 -1.49
C MET A 321 2.25 -11.70 -0.63
N ARG A 322 1.50 -12.76 -0.94
CA ARG A 322 0.32 -13.19 -0.15
C ARG A 322 0.66 -13.40 1.33
N ARG A 323 1.79 -14.04 1.64
CA ARG A 323 2.24 -14.23 3.04
C ARG A 323 2.61 -12.92 3.71
N ILE A 324 3.27 -12.01 3.00
CA ILE A 324 3.62 -10.67 3.52
C ILE A 324 2.33 -9.91 3.88
N VAL A 325 1.35 -9.87 2.97
CA VAL A 325 0.04 -9.25 3.22
C VAL A 325 -0.65 -9.90 4.44
N GLY A 326 -0.71 -11.23 4.49
CA GLY A 326 -1.30 -11.97 5.61
C GLY A 326 -0.66 -11.64 6.96
N GLY A 327 0.65 -11.39 7.00
CA GLY A 327 1.36 -10.96 8.21
C GLY A 327 0.90 -9.59 8.73
N TYR A 328 0.55 -8.64 7.85
CA TYR A 328 -0.04 -7.36 8.24
C TYR A 328 -1.51 -7.51 8.64
N LEU A 329 -2.29 -8.31 7.90
CA LEU A 329 -3.70 -8.56 8.22
C LEU A 329 -3.86 -9.18 9.61
N ALA A 330 -3.00 -10.13 10.00
CA ALA A 330 -3.03 -10.73 11.33
C ALA A 330 -2.76 -9.72 12.47
N GLN A 331 -2.05 -8.63 12.18
CA GLN A 331 -1.78 -7.59 13.18
C GLN A 331 -3.01 -6.71 13.42
N TRP A 332 -3.68 -6.30 12.34
CA TRP A 332 -4.72 -5.26 12.39
C TRP A 332 -6.16 -5.81 12.34
N TYR A 333 -6.38 -7.00 11.78
CA TYR A 333 -7.67 -7.68 11.71
C TYR A 333 -7.68 -8.94 12.58
N ARG A 334 -7.77 -8.73 13.89
CA ARG A 334 -7.87 -9.81 14.88
C ARG A 334 -9.32 -10.25 15.08
N PRO A 335 -9.57 -11.52 15.42
CA PRO A 335 -10.90 -11.97 15.83
C PRO A 335 -11.43 -11.14 17.00
N ALA A 336 -12.74 -10.91 17.04
CA ALA A 336 -13.37 -10.29 18.20
C ALA A 336 -13.02 -11.09 19.46
N ARG A 337 -12.47 -10.43 20.49
CA ARG A 337 -12.33 -11.08 21.80
C ARG A 337 -13.74 -11.43 22.30
N PRO A 338 -13.98 -12.66 22.81
CA PRO A 338 -15.25 -12.97 23.44
C PRO A 338 -15.50 -11.95 24.54
N ALA A 339 -16.71 -11.38 24.57
CA ALA A 339 -17.14 -10.48 25.63
C ALA A 339 -16.92 -11.20 26.98
N ARG A 340 -16.13 -10.58 27.86
CA ARG A 340 -15.93 -11.05 29.24
C ARG A 340 -17.05 -10.55 30.11
#